data_AF-A0A7H0H610-F1
#
_entry.id   AF-A0A7H0H610-F1
#
_cell.length_a   1.000
_cell.length_b   1.000
_cell.length_c   1.000
_cell.angle_alpha   90.00
_cell.angle_beta   90.00
_cell.angle_gamma   90.00
#
_symmetry.space_group_name_H-M   'P 1'
#
loop_
_entity.id
_entity.type
_entity.pdbx_description
1 polymer ?
#
loop_
_entity_poly.entity_id
_entity_poly.type
_entity_poly.pdbx_seq_one_letter_code
_entity_poly.pdbx_strand_id
1 'polypeptide(L)'
;MYFEDLTSLPDGDGRVAVGWLEAGHAFTTGGCDPRVRDRLVHLAFEPEERMRGYHYCEFCTEESPISVTGAEDPGKFVNLGDAEIWVRDREQVFAAPTLIIHYIDAHGYRPPAVFCEAVLAQYPS
;
A
#
# COMPACT_ATOMS: atom_id res chain seq x y z
N MET A 1 4.49 -2.50 12.26
CA MET A 1 5.52 -3.40 11.71
C MET A 1 6.23 -2.59 10.65
N TYR A 2 7.50 -2.30 10.89
CA TYR A 2 8.32 -1.49 10.01
C TYR A 2 9.20 -2.36 9.10
N PHE A 3 9.21 -2.03 7.81
CA PHE A 3 10.26 -2.44 6.88
C PHE A 3 10.63 -1.24 6.02
N GLU A 4 11.91 -0.96 5.91
CA GLU A 4 12.40 0.14 5.07
C GLU A 4 12.02 -0.12 3.61
N ASP A 5 11.56 0.92 2.92
CA ASP A 5 11.20 0.80 1.51
C ASP A 5 12.37 0.26 0.69
N LEU A 6 12.04 -0.63 -0.26
CA LEU A 6 12.99 -1.27 -1.16
C LEU A 6 13.97 -2.25 -0.47
N THR A 7 13.64 -2.73 0.72
CA THR A 7 14.37 -3.84 1.36
C THR A 7 13.64 -5.17 1.20
N SER A 8 14.37 -6.28 1.21
CA SER A 8 13.76 -7.62 1.14
C SER A 8 12.99 -7.93 2.42
N LEU A 9 11.79 -8.51 2.26
CA LEU A 9 11.04 -9.07 3.38
C LEU A 9 11.75 -10.31 3.96
N PRO A 10 11.63 -10.56 5.28
CA PRO A 10 12.34 -11.65 5.96
C PRO A 10 11.69 -13.03 5.77
N ASP A 11 10.57 -13.12 5.05
CA ASP A 11 9.82 -14.34 4.72
C ASP A 11 10.56 -15.30 3.77
N GLY A 12 11.62 -14.82 3.10
CA GLY A 12 12.56 -15.64 2.33
C GLY A 12 12.11 -15.94 0.90
N ASP A 13 11.04 -15.33 0.41
CA ASP A 13 10.57 -15.49 -0.98
C ASP A 13 11.01 -14.36 -1.91
N GLY A 14 11.82 -13.41 -1.40
CA GLY A 14 12.43 -12.35 -2.19
C GLY A 14 11.49 -11.18 -2.51
N ARG A 15 10.33 -11.10 -1.87
CA ARG A 15 9.47 -9.91 -1.95
C ARG A 15 10.19 -8.69 -1.39
N VAL A 16 9.87 -7.52 -1.95
CA VAL A 16 10.48 -6.24 -1.60
C VAL A 16 9.44 -5.36 -0.91
N ALA A 17 9.74 -4.91 0.29
CA ALA A 17 8.86 -4.11 1.13
C ALA A 17 8.63 -2.70 0.56
N VAL A 18 7.37 -2.25 0.57
CA VAL A 18 7.00 -0.86 0.30
C VAL A 18 5.85 -0.43 1.22
N GLY A 19 5.98 0.71 1.89
CA GLY A 19 4.88 1.31 2.67
C GLY A 19 4.59 0.63 4.02
N TRP A 20 5.55 -0.13 4.55
CA TRP A 20 5.50 -0.68 5.91
C TRP A 20 6.02 0.35 6.92
N LEU A 21 5.18 1.35 7.20
CA LEU A 21 5.53 2.51 8.02
C LEU A 21 5.21 2.28 9.50
N GLU A 22 5.97 2.92 10.39
CA GLU A 22 5.79 2.88 11.84
C GLU A 22 6.25 4.21 12.47
N ALA A 23 5.69 4.59 13.61
CA ALA A 23 6.13 5.78 14.32
C ALA A 23 7.62 5.69 14.70
N GLY A 24 8.33 6.81 14.63
CA GLY A 24 9.77 6.87 14.89
C GLY A 24 10.66 6.61 13.68
N HIS A 25 10.09 6.17 12.56
CA HIS A 25 10.78 6.04 11.28
C HIS A 25 10.31 7.12 10.30
N ALA A 26 11.25 7.95 9.82
CA ALA A 26 10.94 8.94 8.81
C ALA A 26 10.65 8.26 7.46
N PHE A 27 9.67 8.77 6.73
CA PHE A 27 9.34 8.32 5.39
C PHE A 27 9.32 9.49 4.40
N THR A 28 9.47 9.17 3.13
CA THR A 28 9.46 10.18 2.07
C THR A 28 8.05 10.73 1.89
N THR A 29 7.90 12.06 1.86
CA THR A 29 6.63 12.72 1.59
C THR A 29 6.65 13.50 0.27
N GLY A 30 5.46 13.72 -0.30
CA GLY A 30 5.28 14.50 -1.53
C GLY A 30 4.08 14.06 -2.35
N GLY A 31 3.92 14.64 -3.54
CA GLY A 31 2.84 14.25 -4.46
C GLY A 31 3.01 12.81 -4.95
N CYS A 32 1.92 12.04 -4.87
CA CYS A 32 1.76 10.75 -5.54
C CYS A 32 0.84 10.93 -6.74
N ASP A 33 1.14 10.29 -7.86
CA ASP A 33 0.26 10.33 -9.04
C ASP A 33 -1.09 9.69 -8.67
N PRO A 34 -2.23 10.39 -8.84
CA PRO A 34 -3.54 9.86 -8.48
C PRO A 34 -3.85 8.50 -9.10
N ARG A 35 -3.31 8.20 -10.29
CA ARG A 35 -3.48 6.91 -10.97
C ARG A 35 -2.84 5.75 -10.21
N VAL A 36 -1.72 5.99 -9.53
CA VAL A 36 -1.08 4.99 -8.66
C VAL A 36 -2.00 4.67 -7.50
N ARG A 37 -2.50 5.71 -6.83
CA ARG A 37 -3.43 5.58 -5.70
C ARG A 37 -4.70 4.83 -6.10
N ASP A 38 -5.33 5.22 -7.20
CA ASP A 38 -6.53 4.56 -7.70
C ASP A 38 -6.27 3.09 -8.03
N ARG A 39 -5.08 2.77 -8.55
CA ARG A 39 -4.75 1.37 -8.83
C ARG A 39 -4.47 0.55 -7.58
N LEU A 40 -3.85 1.14 -6.57
CA LEU A 40 -3.69 0.48 -5.27
C LEU A 40 -5.05 0.17 -4.65
N VAL A 41 -6.02 1.10 -4.73
CA VAL A 41 -7.40 0.83 -4.26
C VAL A 41 -8.03 -0.33 -5.01
N HIS A 42 -7.91 -0.39 -6.34
CA HIS A 42 -8.42 -1.52 -7.11
C HIS A 42 -7.76 -2.84 -6.69
N LEU A 43 -6.44 -2.86 -6.50
CA LEU A 43 -5.72 -4.05 -6.01
C LEU A 43 -6.17 -4.46 -4.60
N ALA A 44 -6.50 -3.50 -3.73
CA ALA A 44 -6.96 -3.79 -2.38
C ALA A 44 -8.30 -4.56 -2.34
N PHE A 45 -9.14 -4.45 -3.38
CA PHE A 45 -10.39 -5.23 -3.46
C PHE A 45 -10.12 -6.74 -3.64
N GLU A 46 -8.98 -7.11 -4.21
CA GLU A 46 -8.52 -8.49 -4.39
C GLU A 46 -7.11 -8.66 -3.76
N PRO A 47 -6.99 -8.49 -2.43
CA PRO A 47 -5.70 -8.44 -1.77
C PRO A 47 -5.15 -9.86 -1.50
N GLU A 48 -3.85 -9.90 -1.25
CA GLU A 48 -3.10 -11.08 -0.84
C GLU A 48 -2.96 -11.13 0.70
N GLU A 49 -2.66 -12.30 1.26
CA GLU A 49 -2.31 -12.50 2.68
C GLU A 49 -3.25 -11.80 3.68
N ARG A 50 -4.55 -12.07 3.60
CA ARG A 50 -5.52 -11.57 4.58
C ARG A 50 -5.24 -12.10 5.99
N MET A 51 -5.18 -11.20 6.96
CA MET A 51 -4.89 -11.48 8.36
C MET A 51 -6.14 -11.33 9.24
N ARG A 52 -6.12 -11.93 10.44
CA ARG A 52 -7.20 -11.82 11.44
C ARG A 52 -6.96 -10.65 12.39
N GLY A 53 -6.88 -9.44 11.86
CA GLY A 53 -6.65 -8.19 12.58
C GLY A 53 -6.32 -7.04 11.65
N TYR A 54 -6.26 -5.83 12.19
CA TYR A 54 -5.88 -4.63 11.43
C TYR A 54 -4.59 -4.03 11.99
N HIS A 55 -3.69 -3.62 11.11
CA HIS A 55 -2.65 -2.66 11.42
C HIS A 55 -3.30 -1.29 11.61
N TYR A 56 -2.94 -0.62 12.71
CA TYR A 56 -3.44 0.70 13.05
C TYR A 56 -2.49 1.76 12.53
N CYS A 57 -3.04 2.86 12.01
CA CYS A 57 -2.22 4.02 11.67
C CYS A 57 -1.71 4.68 12.94
N GLU A 58 -0.39 4.82 13.07
CA GLU A 58 0.25 5.46 14.23
C GLU A 58 0.44 6.97 14.05
N PHE A 59 0.02 7.51 12.91
CA PHE A 59 0.27 8.91 12.51
C PHE A 59 -0.97 9.81 12.60
N CYS A 60 -2.15 9.24 12.86
CA CYS A 60 -3.39 9.98 13.08
C CYS A 60 -4.29 9.29 14.12
N THR A 61 -5.47 9.87 14.34
CA THR A 61 -6.49 9.37 15.26
C THR A 61 -7.64 8.64 14.55
N GLU A 62 -7.49 8.31 13.27
CA GLU A 62 -8.51 7.57 12.51
C GLU A 62 -8.63 6.15 13.08
N GLU A 63 -9.85 5.70 13.35
CA GLU A 63 -10.09 4.37 13.92
C GLU A 63 -10.07 3.28 12.83
N SER A 64 -9.42 2.15 13.12
CA SER A 64 -9.47 0.99 12.24
C SER A 64 -10.81 0.22 12.38
N PRO A 65 -11.34 -0.36 11.29
CA PRO A 65 -10.77 -0.34 9.95
C PRO A 65 -10.97 1.01 9.26
N ILE A 66 -9.89 1.52 8.66
CA ILE A 66 -9.97 2.64 7.74
C ILE A 66 -10.50 2.08 6.42
N SER A 67 -11.60 2.64 5.91
CA SER A 67 -12.20 2.19 4.66
C SER A 67 -12.00 3.21 3.55
N VAL A 68 -11.73 2.73 2.34
CA VAL A 68 -11.66 3.58 1.14
C VAL A 68 -12.62 3.08 0.08
N THR A 69 -13.22 4.01 -0.67
CA THR A 69 -14.13 3.69 -1.77
C THR A 69 -13.37 3.54 -3.09
N GLY A 70 -13.83 2.60 -3.91
CA GLY A 70 -13.34 2.46 -5.28
C GLY A 70 -13.84 3.59 -6.17
N ALA A 71 -12.99 4.04 -7.11
CA ALA A 71 -13.38 5.08 -8.06
C ALA A 71 -14.53 4.64 -8.99
N GLU A 72 -14.61 3.34 -9.29
CA GLU A 72 -15.57 2.78 -10.26
C GLU A 72 -16.94 2.44 -9.64
N ASP A 73 -17.02 2.24 -8.32
CA ASP A 73 -18.26 1.89 -7.63
C ASP A 73 -18.27 2.49 -6.21
N PRO A 74 -18.89 3.68 -6.02
CA PRO A 74 -18.97 4.34 -4.72
C PRO A 74 -19.74 3.53 -3.65
N GLY A 75 -20.53 2.53 -4.07
CA GLY A 75 -21.24 1.64 -3.16
C GLY A 75 -20.34 0.54 -2.57
N LYS A 76 -19.12 0.38 -3.10
CA LYS A 76 -18.13 -0.58 -2.62
C LYS A 76 -16.99 0.13 -1.92
N PHE A 77 -16.65 -0.41 -0.75
CA PHE A 77 -15.50 0.00 0.01
C PHE A 77 -14.64 -1.22 0.34
N VAL A 78 -13.36 -0.96 0.59
CA VAL A 78 -12.40 -1.95 1.09
C VAL A 78 -11.83 -1.45 2.41
N ASN A 79 -11.71 -2.35 3.38
CA ASN A 79 -11.03 -2.06 4.63
C ASN A 79 -9.52 -2.18 4.43
N LEU A 80 -8.78 -1.27 5.05
CA LEU A 80 -7.33 -1.22 4.97
C LEU A 80 -6.71 -1.74 6.28
N GLY A 81 -5.48 -2.22 6.18
CA GLY A 81 -4.66 -2.67 7.31
C GLY A 81 -4.79 -4.15 7.64
N ASP A 82 -5.59 -4.96 6.94
CA ASP A 82 -5.78 -6.38 7.20
C ASP A 82 -5.17 -7.32 6.14
N ALA A 83 -4.49 -6.78 5.13
CA ALA A 83 -4.00 -7.57 4.00
C ALA A 83 -2.82 -6.89 3.30
N GLU A 84 -2.25 -7.59 2.33
CA GLU A 84 -1.18 -7.09 1.48
C GLU A 84 -1.64 -6.87 0.03
N ILE A 85 -0.95 -5.97 -0.66
CA ILE A 85 -1.02 -5.74 -2.09
C ILE A 85 0.31 -6.18 -2.66
N TRP A 86 0.27 -7.12 -3.61
CA TRP A 86 1.48 -7.55 -4.31
C TRP A 86 1.55 -6.95 -5.70
N VAL A 87 2.63 -6.22 -5.94
CA VAL A 87 2.90 -5.58 -7.22
C VAL A 87 4.09 -6.26 -7.89
N ARG A 88 3.82 -7.11 -8.87
CA ARG A 88 4.81 -7.69 -9.78
C ARG A 88 5.42 -6.62 -10.68
N ASP A 89 6.74 -6.60 -10.71
CA ASP A 89 7.59 -5.98 -11.74
C ASP A 89 8.35 -7.08 -12.51
N ARG A 90 9.14 -6.73 -13.51
CA ARG A 90 9.87 -7.69 -14.36
C ARG A 90 10.79 -8.62 -13.58
N GLU A 91 11.45 -8.12 -12.55
CA GLU A 91 12.51 -8.84 -11.82
C GLU A 91 12.17 -9.14 -10.36
N GLN A 92 11.11 -8.52 -9.81
CA GLN A 92 10.78 -8.60 -8.40
C GLN A 92 9.28 -8.45 -8.14
N VAL A 93 8.86 -8.83 -6.93
CA VAL A 93 7.50 -8.59 -6.44
C VAL A 93 7.60 -7.64 -5.26
N PHE A 94 6.95 -6.50 -5.34
CA PHE A 94 6.77 -5.62 -4.21
C PHE A 94 5.59 -6.07 -3.36
N ALA A 95 5.72 -5.98 -2.05
CA ALA A 95 4.64 -6.24 -1.11
C ALA A 95 4.42 -5.02 -0.23
N ALA A 96 3.18 -4.54 -0.19
CA ALA A 96 2.76 -3.39 0.58
C ALA A 96 1.54 -3.74 1.43
N PRO A 97 1.39 -3.21 2.65
CA PRO A 97 0.14 -3.35 3.39
C PRO A 97 -0.95 -2.56 2.66
N THR A 98 -2.21 -2.98 2.69
CA THR A 98 -3.33 -2.19 2.13
C THR A 98 -3.39 -0.77 2.73
N LEU A 99 -2.88 -0.59 3.96
CA LEU A 99 -2.76 0.71 4.62
C LEU A 99 -1.85 1.73 3.90
N ILE A 100 -1.04 1.31 2.92
CA ILE A 100 -0.29 2.20 2.03
C ILE A 100 -1.18 3.26 1.39
N ILE A 101 -2.43 2.94 1.08
CA ILE A 101 -3.40 3.85 0.48
C ILE A 101 -3.71 5.00 1.44
N HIS A 102 -3.96 4.68 2.72
CA HIS A 102 -4.20 5.69 3.75
C HIS A 102 -2.94 6.55 3.98
N TYR A 103 -1.75 5.94 3.96
CA TYR A 103 -0.50 6.69 4.10
C TYR A 103 -0.30 7.70 2.96
N ILE A 104 -0.65 7.33 1.73
CA ILE A 104 -0.62 8.26 0.58
C ILE A 104 -1.64 9.38 0.79
N ASP A 105 -2.89 9.04 1.08
CA ASP A 105 -4.02 9.99 1.12
C ASP A 105 -3.92 10.96 2.32
N ALA A 106 -3.66 10.45 3.52
CA ALA A 106 -3.74 11.21 4.76
C ALA A 106 -2.39 11.75 5.25
N HIS A 107 -1.29 11.09 4.88
CA HIS A 107 0.05 11.41 5.40
C HIS A 107 1.02 11.89 4.32
N GLY A 108 0.55 11.97 3.06
CA GLY A 108 1.37 12.42 1.94
C GLY A 108 2.60 11.54 1.73
N TYR A 109 2.56 10.28 2.16
CA TYR A 109 3.60 9.32 1.87
C TYR A 109 3.77 9.23 0.35
N ARG A 110 5.01 9.38 -0.10
CA ARG A 110 5.39 9.29 -1.51
C ARG A 110 6.13 7.96 -1.71
N PRO A 111 5.47 6.93 -2.26
CA PRO A 111 6.11 5.65 -2.51
C PRO A 111 7.29 5.78 -3.46
N PRO A 112 8.25 4.83 -3.43
CA PRO A 112 9.36 4.79 -4.38
C PRO A 112 8.89 4.80 -5.83
N ALA A 113 9.61 5.54 -6.69
CA ALA A 113 9.24 5.69 -8.10
C ALA A 113 9.11 4.35 -8.84
N VAL A 114 10.03 3.41 -8.60
CA VAL A 114 10.02 2.07 -9.20
C VAL A 114 8.77 1.26 -8.84
N PHE A 115 8.23 1.44 -7.63
CA PHE A 115 6.99 0.81 -7.21
C PHE A 115 5.80 1.44 -7.94
N CYS A 116 5.74 2.78 -7.99
CA CYS A 116 4.70 3.51 -8.71
C CYS A 116 4.64 3.13 -10.20
N GLU A 117 5.81 3.00 -10.84
CA GLU A 117 5.94 2.55 -12.23
C GLU A 117 5.40 1.12 -12.41
N ALA A 118 5.73 0.20 -11.50
CA ALA A 118 5.24 -1.18 -11.55
C ALA A 118 3.71 -1.27 -11.34
N VAL A 119 3.14 -0.47 -10.43
CA VAL A 119 1.68 -0.37 -10.21
C VAL A 119 0.97 0.05 -11.50
N LEU A 120 1.51 1.06 -12.19
CA LEU A 120 0.96 1.57 -13.46
C LEU A 120 1.15 0.56 -14.61
N ALA A 121 2.28 -0.15 -14.65
CA ALA A 121 2.60 -1.06 -15.75
C ALA A 121 1.75 -2.34 -15.77
N GLN A 122 1.26 -2.81 -14.61
CA GLN A 122 0.38 -3.99 -14.56
C GLN A 122 -0.95 -3.80 -15.26
N TYR A 123 -1.33 -2.54 -15.46
CA TYR A 123 -2.63 -2.20 -16.00
C TYR A 123 -2.51 -1.08 -17.02
N PRO A 124 -1.99 -1.42 -18.22
CA PRO A 124 -1.96 -0.50 -19.32
C PRO A 124 -3.40 -0.07 -19.65
N SER A 125 -3.58 1.24 -19.84
CA SER A 125 -4.82 1.88 -20.29
C SER A 125 -5.32 1.33 -21.62
#